data_AF-A0A924N0L6-F1
#
_entry.id   AF-A0A924N0L6-F1
#
_cell.length_a   1.000
_cell.length_b   1.000
_cell.length_c   1.000
_cell.angle_alpha   90.00
_cell.angle_beta   90.00
_cell.angle_gamma   90.00
#
_symmetry.space_group_name_H-M   'P 1'
#
loop_
_entity.id
_entity.type
_entity.pdbx_description
1 polymer ?
#
loop_
_entity_poly.entity_id
_entity_poly.type
_entity_poly.pdbx_seq_one_letter_code
_entity_poly.pdbx_strand_id
1 'polypeptide(L)'
;LADEVVAHAFSHGFHPQHTERLAAYWAEALGGPPAYSASYGDESSVVRAHSGNGVHDEMDRRAIACFDQALVDVGLEASLRLAQALRDYFAWVTNNPMAKYHESADDVPAGLQVTRWNWDGRVG
;
A
#
# COMPACT_ATOMS: atom_id res chain seq x y z
N LEU A 1 7.51 -3.35 12.23
CA LEU A 1 8.95 -3.05 12.47
C LEU A 1 9.75 -4.28 12.92
N ALA A 2 9.14 -5.44 13.22
CA ALA A 2 9.88 -6.64 13.61
C ALA A 2 10.61 -7.34 12.45
N ASP A 3 10.12 -7.15 11.20
CA ASP A 3 10.82 -7.63 10.01
C ASP A 3 11.96 -6.67 9.64
N GLU A 4 13.21 -7.12 9.75
CA GLU A 4 14.40 -6.28 9.55
C GLU A 4 14.51 -5.68 8.14
N VAL A 5 14.06 -6.39 7.10
CA VAL A 5 14.12 -5.88 5.72
C VAL A 5 13.04 -4.84 5.51
N VAL A 6 11.79 -5.12 5.90
CA VAL A 6 10.68 -4.17 5.74
C VAL A 6 10.88 -2.95 6.64
N ALA A 7 11.45 -3.12 7.84
CA ALA A 7 11.75 -2.03 8.76
C ALA A 7 12.72 -1.00 8.16
N HIS A 8 13.59 -1.40 7.22
CA HIS A 8 14.51 -0.49 6.56
C HIS A 8 13.79 0.65 5.83
N ALA A 9 12.61 0.39 5.25
CA ALA A 9 11.78 1.41 4.59
C ALA A 9 11.33 2.54 5.55
N PHE A 10 11.32 2.27 6.85
CA PHE A 10 10.93 3.22 7.89
C PHE A 10 12.11 3.85 8.63
N SER A 11 13.36 3.45 8.31
CA SER A 11 14.57 3.82 9.06
C SER A 11 14.93 5.31 8.95
N HIS A 12 14.54 5.97 7.86
CA HIS A 12 14.74 7.40 7.64
C HIS A 12 13.58 8.27 8.16
N GLY A 13 12.66 7.66 8.93
CA GLY A 13 11.47 8.31 9.44
C GLY A 13 10.29 8.23 8.48
N PHE A 14 9.11 8.46 9.02
CA PHE A 14 7.84 8.52 8.30
C PHE A 14 6.96 9.60 8.92
N HIS A 15 5.91 9.99 8.22
CA HIS A 15 5.01 11.04 8.68
C HIS A 15 4.43 10.70 10.08
N PRO A 16 4.35 11.63 11.05
CA PRO A 16 3.83 11.34 12.40
C PRO A 16 2.42 10.71 12.41
N GLN A 17 1.60 11.08 11.42
CA GLN A 17 0.26 10.54 11.20
C GLN A 17 0.22 9.39 10.17
N HIS A 18 1.32 8.67 9.96
CA HIS A 18 1.40 7.64 8.91
C HIS A 18 0.27 6.61 9.01
N THR A 19 -0.03 6.10 10.20
CA THR A 19 -1.11 5.12 10.41
C THR A 19 -2.49 5.70 10.06
N GLU A 20 -2.78 6.93 10.44
CA GLU A 20 -4.04 7.62 10.13
C GLU A 20 -4.20 7.83 8.62
N ARG A 21 -3.13 8.28 7.95
CA ARG A 21 -3.11 8.50 6.50
C ARG A 21 -3.26 7.18 5.74
N LEU A 22 -2.59 6.12 6.17
CA LEU A 22 -2.70 4.79 5.59
C LEU A 22 -4.12 4.22 5.73
N ALA A 23 -4.74 4.38 6.91
CA ALA A 23 -6.11 3.96 7.13
C ALA A 23 -7.10 4.69 6.22
N ALA A 24 -6.93 6.02 6.04
CA ALA A 24 -7.75 6.79 5.10
C ALA A 24 -7.53 6.36 3.64
N TYR A 25 -6.28 6.07 3.27
CA TYR A 25 -5.92 5.58 1.93
C TYR A 25 -6.59 4.24 1.62
N TRP A 26 -6.50 3.27 2.54
CA TRP A 26 -7.17 1.97 2.37
C TRP A 26 -8.69 2.08 2.41
N ALA A 27 -9.24 2.89 3.31
CA ALA A 27 -10.69 3.10 3.36
C ALA A 27 -11.22 3.63 2.02
N GLU A 28 -10.51 4.57 1.40
CA GLU A 28 -10.83 5.05 0.07
C GLU A 28 -10.65 3.96 -1.00
N ALA A 29 -9.48 3.32 -1.06
CA ALA A 29 -9.19 2.28 -2.06
C ALA A 29 -10.20 1.12 -2.03
N LEU A 30 -10.66 0.72 -0.84
CA LEU A 30 -11.60 -0.39 -0.64
C LEU A 30 -13.08 0.03 -0.75
N GLY A 31 -13.37 1.16 -1.38
CA GLY A 31 -14.73 1.58 -1.75
C GLY A 31 -15.42 2.54 -0.78
N GLY A 32 -14.72 3.03 0.24
CA GLY A 32 -15.21 4.08 1.13
C GLY A 32 -15.17 5.49 0.53
N PRO A 33 -15.60 6.50 1.31
CA PRO A 33 -15.53 7.91 0.93
C PRO A 33 -14.10 8.34 0.55
N PRO A 34 -13.94 9.43 -0.23
CA PRO A 34 -12.63 9.92 -0.68
C PRO A 34 -11.84 10.64 0.45
N ALA A 35 -11.68 9.98 1.60
CA ALA A 35 -11.09 10.59 2.79
C ALA A 35 -9.60 10.95 2.58
N TYR A 36 -8.85 10.12 1.83
CA TYR A 36 -7.45 10.38 1.56
C TYR A 36 -7.26 11.48 0.53
N SER A 37 -7.96 11.37 -0.61
CA SER A 37 -7.89 12.35 -1.68
C SER A 37 -8.45 13.72 -1.31
N ALA A 38 -9.40 13.78 -0.37
CA ALA A 38 -9.92 15.06 0.13
C ALA A 38 -8.98 15.76 1.12
N SER A 39 -8.16 15.02 1.88
CA SER A 39 -7.49 15.57 3.07
C SER A 39 -5.96 15.46 3.05
N TYR A 40 -5.41 14.50 2.31
CA TYR A 40 -4.01 14.09 2.48
C TYR A 40 -3.17 14.15 1.21
N GLY A 41 -3.74 13.85 0.04
CA GLY A 41 -3.03 13.88 -1.23
C GLY A 41 -3.61 12.90 -2.24
N ASP A 42 -2.88 12.63 -3.31
CA ASP A 42 -3.30 11.75 -4.39
C ASP A 42 -2.46 10.45 -4.44
N GLU A 43 -2.78 9.56 -5.39
CA GLU A 43 -2.00 8.32 -5.59
C GLU A 43 -0.55 8.66 -5.97
N SER A 44 -0.34 9.74 -6.75
CA SER A 44 1.00 10.19 -7.11
C SER A 44 1.86 10.48 -5.88
N SER A 45 1.27 11.07 -4.84
CA SER A 45 1.97 11.36 -3.59
C SER A 45 2.41 10.08 -2.86
N VAL A 46 1.56 9.04 -2.87
CA VAL A 46 1.89 7.73 -2.27
C VAL A 46 2.98 7.05 -3.07
N VAL A 47 2.83 6.97 -4.40
CA VAL A 47 3.78 6.31 -5.28
C VAL A 47 5.16 6.98 -5.22
N ARG A 48 5.22 8.32 -5.23
CA ARG A 48 6.50 9.05 -5.07
C ARG A 48 7.22 8.70 -3.80
N ALA A 49 6.49 8.54 -2.68
CA ALA A 49 7.10 8.15 -1.41
C ALA A 49 7.74 6.75 -1.43
N HIS A 50 7.34 5.89 -2.37
CA HIS A 50 7.87 4.54 -2.54
C HIS A 50 8.85 4.42 -3.72
N SER A 51 9.06 5.48 -4.50
CA SER A 51 9.86 5.47 -5.72
C SER A 51 11.32 5.89 -5.50
N GLY A 52 12.20 5.56 -6.45
CA GLY A 52 13.62 5.96 -6.41
C GLY A 52 14.50 5.14 -5.45
N ASN A 53 14.01 3.98 -5.00
CA ASN A 53 14.70 3.11 -4.04
C ASN A 53 15.40 1.91 -4.70
N GLY A 54 15.51 1.90 -6.04
CA GLY A 54 15.97 0.73 -6.80
C GLY A 54 14.97 -0.42 -6.81
N VAL A 55 15.36 -1.55 -7.40
CA VAL A 55 14.55 -2.78 -7.41
C VAL A 55 14.58 -3.41 -6.01
N HIS A 56 13.41 -3.79 -5.48
CA HIS A 56 13.26 -4.24 -4.09
C HIS A 56 12.34 -5.46 -3.91
N ASP A 57 12.41 -6.44 -4.82
CA ASP A 57 11.54 -7.64 -4.84
C ASP A 57 11.47 -8.40 -3.49
N GLU A 58 12.60 -8.51 -2.78
CA GLU A 58 12.64 -9.19 -1.48
C GLU A 58 11.89 -8.41 -0.40
N MET A 59 11.97 -7.07 -0.43
CA MET A 59 11.22 -6.22 0.49
C MET A 59 9.73 -6.34 0.21
N ASP A 60 9.32 -6.30 -1.05
CA ASP A 60 7.91 -6.41 -1.47
C ASP A 60 7.30 -7.74 -1.03
N ARG A 61 8.01 -8.85 -1.28
CA ARG A 61 7.60 -10.19 -0.85
C ARG A 61 7.44 -10.26 0.67
N ARG A 62 8.36 -9.68 1.43
CA ARG A 62 8.30 -9.69 2.90
C ARG A 62 7.24 -8.74 3.46
N ALA A 63 6.98 -7.61 2.80
CA ALA A 63 5.89 -6.71 3.16
C ALA A 63 4.52 -7.41 3.00
N ILE A 64 4.33 -8.14 1.90
CA ILE A 64 3.11 -8.94 1.67
C ILE A 64 2.97 -10.03 2.75
N ALA A 65 4.05 -10.70 3.12
CA ALA A 65 4.01 -11.69 4.20
C ALA A 65 3.68 -11.07 5.57
N CYS A 66 4.18 -9.86 5.85
CA CYS A 66 3.80 -9.12 7.06
C CYS A 66 2.31 -8.76 7.05
N PHE A 67 1.76 -8.40 5.89
CA PHE A 67 0.34 -8.11 5.75
C PHE A 67 -0.53 -9.36 5.96
N ASP A 68 -0.12 -10.51 5.41
CA ASP A 68 -0.79 -11.80 5.67
C ASP A 68 -0.84 -12.13 7.16
N GLN A 69 0.29 -11.95 7.86
CA GLN A 69 0.32 -12.16 9.31
C GLN A 69 -0.59 -11.17 10.05
N ALA A 70 -0.62 -9.90 9.63
CA ALA A 70 -1.52 -8.91 10.22
C ALA A 70 -3.00 -9.30 10.08
N LEU A 71 -3.40 -9.91 8.95
CA LEU A 71 -4.77 -10.41 8.76
C LEU A 71 -5.11 -11.54 9.76
N VAL A 72 -4.14 -12.41 10.06
CA VAL A 72 -4.29 -13.45 11.09
C VAL A 72 -4.36 -12.83 12.49
N ASP A 73 -3.50 -11.87 12.79
CA ASP A 73 -3.44 -11.22 14.11
C ASP A 73 -4.75 -10.50 14.47
N VAL A 74 -5.49 -10.02 13.46
CA VAL A 74 -6.80 -9.38 13.65
C VAL A 74 -8.00 -10.33 13.50
N GLY A 75 -7.78 -11.64 13.33
CA GLY A 75 -8.83 -12.66 13.29
C GLY A 75 -9.61 -12.74 11.97
N LEU A 76 -9.06 -12.24 10.86
CA LEU A 76 -9.74 -12.25 9.56
C LEU A 76 -9.57 -13.57 8.79
N GLU A 77 -8.74 -14.48 9.26
CA GLU A 77 -8.53 -15.81 8.68
C GLU A 77 -9.81 -16.67 8.67
N ALA A 78 -10.76 -16.39 9.56
CA ALA A 78 -12.07 -17.05 9.59
C ALA A 78 -12.93 -16.76 8.34
N SER A 79 -12.65 -15.66 7.62
CA SER A 79 -13.32 -15.28 6.38
C SER A 79 -12.34 -15.34 5.21
N LEU A 80 -12.15 -16.55 4.65
CA LEU A 80 -11.20 -16.78 3.56
C LEU A 80 -11.41 -15.83 2.37
N ARG A 81 -12.67 -15.48 2.05
CA ARG A 81 -12.96 -14.55 0.95
C ARG A 81 -12.49 -13.12 1.24
N LEU A 82 -12.68 -12.62 2.47
CA LEU A 82 -12.25 -11.28 2.85
C LEU A 82 -10.73 -11.21 2.97
N ALA A 83 -10.12 -12.20 3.63
CA ALA A 83 -8.66 -12.29 3.73
C ALA A 83 -8.01 -12.34 2.34
N GLN A 84 -8.56 -13.13 1.42
CA GLN A 84 -8.06 -13.22 0.04
C GLN A 84 -8.19 -11.87 -0.69
N ALA A 85 -9.34 -11.22 -0.65
CA ALA A 85 -9.54 -9.94 -1.35
C ALA A 85 -8.59 -8.84 -0.84
N LEU A 86 -8.35 -8.77 0.47
CA LEU A 86 -7.41 -7.82 1.07
C LEU A 86 -5.95 -8.15 0.71
N ARG A 87 -5.59 -9.43 0.76
CA ARG A 87 -4.27 -9.91 0.33
C ARG A 87 -4.01 -9.56 -1.13
N ASP A 88 -4.96 -9.83 -2.02
CA ASP A 88 -4.84 -9.57 -3.45
C ASP A 88 -4.68 -8.07 -3.73
N TYR A 89 -5.46 -7.23 -3.03
CA TYR A 89 -5.28 -5.78 -3.08
C TYR A 89 -3.88 -5.37 -2.67
N PHE A 90 -3.42 -5.81 -1.48
CA PHE A 90 -2.13 -5.40 -0.93
C PHE A 90 -0.96 -5.88 -1.80
N ALA A 91 -1.02 -7.12 -2.27
CA ALA A 91 -0.03 -7.67 -3.19
C ALA A 91 -0.02 -6.94 -4.53
N TRP A 92 -1.19 -6.57 -5.06
CA TRP A 92 -1.27 -5.81 -6.30
C TRP A 92 -0.66 -4.42 -6.15
N VAL A 93 -1.02 -3.66 -5.10
CA VAL A 93 -0.46 -2.29 -4.91
C VAL A 93 1.05 -2.32 -4.69
N THR A 94 1.55 -3.31 -3.94
CA THR A 94 2.98 -3.48 -3.67
C THR A 94 3.74 -3.77 -4.95
N ASN A 95 3.32 -4.78 -5.72
CA ASN A 95 4.03 -5.21 -6.93
C ASN A 95 3.76 -4.36 -8.18
N ASN A 96 2.80 -3.43 -8.13
CA ASN A 96 2.45 -2.59 -9.29
C ASN A 96 2.78 -1.12 -8.99
N PRO A 97 1.87 -0.27 -8.48
CA PRO A 97 2.15 1.15 -8.35
C PRO A 97 3.37 1.45 -7.48
N MET A 98 3.61 0.72 -6.39
CA MET A 98 4.75 1.00 -5.49
C MET A 98 6.10 0.54 -6.05
N ALA A 99 6.15 -0.59 -6.77
CA ALA A 99 7.36 -1.10 -7.42
C ALA A 99 7.56 -0.58 -8.86
N LYS A 100 6.80 0.43 -9.31
CA LYS A 100 6.85 0.83 -10.72
C LYS A 100 8.05 1.70 -11.09
N TYR A 101 8.49 2.57 -10.18
CA TYR A 101 9.46 3.63 -10.47
C TYR A 101 10.71 3.47 -9.62
N HIS A 102 11.63 2.62 -10.08
CA HIS A 102 12.85 2.28 -9.35
C HIS A 102 13.93 3.39 -9.39
N GLU A 103 13.98 4.16 -10.48
CA GLU A 103 15.08 5.10 -10.73
C GLU A 103 14.88 6.45 -10.03
N SER A 104 13.70 7.07 -10.19
CA SER A 104 13.41 8.35 -9.55
C SER A 104 11.93 8.52 -9.20
N ALA A 105 11.66 9.21 -8.10
CA ALA A 105 10.32 9.69 -7.77
C ALA A 105 9.82 10.78 -8.74
N ASP A 106 10.71 11.44 -9.47
CA ASP A 106 10.34 12.45 -10.48
C ASP A 106 9.66 11.82 -11.71
N ASP A 107 9.86 10.51 -11.94
CA ASP A 107 9.24 9.78 -13.04
C ASP A 107 7.75 9.49 -12.80
N VAL A 108 7.27 9.72 -11.57
CA VAL A 108 5.87 9.47 -11.18
C VAL A 108 4.97 10.58 -11.76
N PRO A 109 4.01 10.25 -12.64
CA PRO A 109 3.06 11.22 -13.18
C PRO A 109 2.27 11.92 -12.09
N ALA A 110 1.93 13.20 -12.29
CA ALA A 110 1.03 13.93 -11.39
C ALA A 110 -0.45 13.56 -11.62
N GLY A 111 -1.27 13.74 -10.59
CA GLY A 111 -2.73 13.60 -10.69
C GLY A 111 -3.23 12.16 -10.80
N LEU A 112 -2.42 11.17 -10.44
CA LEU A 112 -2.90 9.78 -10.36
C LEU A 112 -3.99 9.68 -9.29
N GLN A 113 -5.08 9.00 -9.63
CA GLN A 113 -6.21 8.81 -8.73
C GLN A 113 -6.00 7.55 -7.89
N VAL A 114 -6.51 7.56 -6.65
CA VAL A 114 -6.45 6.39 -5.77
C VAL A 114 -7.11 5.19 -6.46
N THR A 115 -6.35 4.11 -6.62
CA THR A 115 -6.86 2.89 -7.26
C THR A 115 -7.97 2.29 -6.41
N ARG A 116 -9.13 2.02 -7.02
CA ARG A 116 -10.26 1.38 -6.35
C ARG A 116 -10.19 -0.14 -6.49
N TRP A 117 -10.61 -0.85 -5.45
CA TRP A 117 -10.56 -2.30 -5.37
C TRP A 117 -11.86 -2.86 -4.78
N ASN A 118 -12.39 -3.92 -5.39
CA ASN A 118 -13.54 -4.66 -4.91
C ASN A 118 -13.20 -6.15 -4.72
N TRP A 119 -14.23 -6.96 -4.47
CA TRP A 119 -14.08 -8.41 -4.26
C TRP A 119 -13.44 -9.18 -5.41
N ASP A 120 -13.53 -8.65 -6.63
CA ASP A 120 -13.07 -9.30 -7.86
C ASP A 120 -11.79 -8.65 -8.40
N GLY A 121 -11.27 -7.63 -7.71
CA GLY A 121 -10.01 -6.96 -8.05
C GLY A 121 -10.16 -5.46 -8.26
N ARG A 122 -9.27 -4.91 -9.10
CA ARG A 122 -9.27 -3.48 -9.44
C ARG A 122 -10.56 -3.06 -10.13
N VAL A 123 -11.09 -1.92 -9.72
CA VAL A 123 -12.26 -1.26 -10.33
C VAL A 123 -11.78 -0.03 -11.10
N GLY A 124 -12.14 0.05 -12.39
CA GLY A 124 -11.75 1.14 -13.28
C GLY A 124 -10.73 0.72 -14.32
#